data_AF-A0A2V8TSQ9-F1
#
_entry.id   AF-A0A2V8TSQ9-F1
#
_cell.length_a   1.000
_cell.length_b   1.000
_cell.length_c   1.000
_cell.angle_alpha   90.00
_cell.angle_beta   90.00
_cell.angle_gamma   90.00
#
_symmetry.space_group_name_H-M   'P 1'
#
loop_
_entity.id
_entity.type
_entity.pdbx_description
1 polymer ?
#
loop_
_entity_poly.entity_id
_entity_poly.type
_entity_poly.pdbx_seq_one_letter_code
_entity_poly.pdbx_strand_id
1 'polypeptide(L)' 'EAKGYPSERLIAVDLERRVTRVFNSDYFGESKKGGLRMWNKIVYDRGGLAMHAGCKIIPVDGRSRVALIIG' A
#
# COMPACT_ATOMS: atom_id res chain seq x y z
N GLU A 1 11.75 -1.70 19.96
CA GLU A 1 12.66 -2.78 19.53
C GLU A 1 11.87 -4.06 19.35
N ALA A 2 12.14 -4.84 18.31
CA ALA A 2 11.47 -6.13 18.05
C ALA A 2 12.39 -7.29 18.43
N LYS A 3 12.49 -7.57 19.74
CA LYS A 3 13.37 -8.63 20.29
C LYS A 3 13.07 -9.98 19.62
N GLY A 4 14.11 -10.68 19.20
CA GLY A 4 14.02 -11.99 18.53
C GLY A 4 13.82 -11.95 17.01
N TYR A 5 13.69 -10.77 16.41
CA TYR A 5 13.68 -10.61 14.95
C TYR A 5 15.09 -10.27 14.42
N PRO A 6 15.43 -10.63 13.17
CA PRO A 6 16.68 -10.23 12.54
C PRO A 6 16.87 -8.71 12.61
N SER A 7 18.04 -8.28 13.09
CA SER A 7 18.36 -6.87 13.34
C SER A 7 17.34 -6.13 14.20
N GLU A 8 16.55 -6.84 15.02
CA GLU A 8 15.42 -6.28 15.79
C GLU A 8 14.44 -5.45 14.94
N ARG A 9 14.38 -5.76 13.64
CA ARG A 9 13.59 -5.05 12.64
C ARG A 9 12.27 -5.77 12.43
N LEU A 10 11.19 -5.01 12.43
CA LEU A 10 9.85 -5.53 12.20
C LEU A 10 8.97 -4.45 11.58
N ILE A 11 8.24 -4.82 10.53
CA ILE A 11 7.18 -4.02 9.93
C ILE A 11 5.89 -4.81 10.10
N ALA A 12 5.04 -4.36 11.01
CA ALA A 12 3.79 -5.04 11.35
C ALA A 12 2.60 -4.16 10.99
N VAL A 13 1.65 -4.72 10.22
CA VAL A 13 0.40 -4.06 9.83
C VAL A 13 -0.76 -4.78 10.52
N ASP A 14 -1.30 -4.17 11.56
CA ASP A 14 -2.45 -4.66 12.30
C ASP A 14 -3.74 -4.12 11.67
N LEU A 15 -4.43 -4.98 10.91
CA LEU A 15 -5.62 -4.61 10.13
C LEU A 15 -6.85 -4.32 11.01
N GLU A 16 -6.93 -4.94 12.18
CA GLU A 16 -8.06 -4.76 13.09
C GLU A 16 -7.95 -3.44 13.84
N ARG A 17 -6.77 -3.19 14.43
CA ARG A 17 -6.51 -1.93 15.16
C ARG A 17 -6.17 -0.77 14.24
N ARG A 18 -5.96 -1.04 12.96
CA ARG A 18 -5.56 -0.07 11.92
C ARG A 18 -4.25 0.66 12.24
N VAL A 19 -3.28 -0.07 12.78
CA VAL A 19 -1.97 0.48 13.16
C VAL A 19 -0.85 -0.20 12.37
N THR A 20 0.04 0.60 11.78
CA THR A 20 1.33 0.13 11.27
C THR A 20 2.41 0.45 12.30
N ARG A 21 3.23 -0.54 12.66
CA ARG A 21 4.42 -0.36 13.50
C ARG A 21 5.66 -0.66 12.69
N VAL A 22 6.61 0.26 12.70
CA VAL A 22 7.91 0.12 12.03
C VAL A 22 8.98 0.19 13.11
N PHE A 23 9.75 -0.89 13.25
CA PHE A 23 10.86 -0.98 14.19
C PHE A 23 12.17 -1.15 13.42
N ASN A 24 13.19 -0.40 13.82
CA ASN A 24 14.57 -0.50 13.34
C ASN A 24 14.72 -0.49 11.80
N SER A 25 13.90 0.33 11.13
CA SER A 25 13.99 0.65 9.71
C SER A 25 13.83 2.16 9.55
N ASP A 26 14.78 2.80 8.89
CA ASP A 26 14.75 4.20 8.46
C ASP A 26 14.18 4.36 7.04
N TYR A 27 13.89 3.24 6.37
CA TYR A 27 13.29 3.26 5.04
C TYR A 27 11.84 3.72 5.10
N PHE A 28 11.59 4.97 4.71
CA PHE A 28 10.26 5.58 4.71
C PHE A 28 9.21 4.76 3.93
N GLY A 29 9.64 4.01 2.92
CA GLY A 29 8.75 3.17 2.11
C GLY A 29 7.95 2.14 2.91
N GLU A 30 8.42 1.74 4.09
CA GLU A 30 7.68 0.84 4.99
C GLU A 30 6.35 1.44 5.46
N SER A 31 6.35 2.74 5.79
CA SER A 31 5.13 3.46 6.19
C SER A 31 4.11 3.54 5.03
N LYS A 32 4.60 3.79 3.81
CA LYS A 32 3.79 3.83 2.58
C LYS A 32 3.19 2.47 2.27
N LYS A 33 3.99 1.40 2.29
CA LYS A 33 3.54 0.05 1.98
C LYS A 33 2.62 -0.50 3.07
N GLY A 34 2.85 -0.16 4.33
CA GLY A 34 1.92 -0.45 5.43
C GLY A 34 0.54 0.19 5.23
N GLY A 35 0.52 1.47 4.84
CA GLY A 35 -0.72 2.17 4.44
C GLY A 35 -1.41 1.52 3.24
N LEU A 36 -0.66 1.13 2.21
CA LEU A 36 -1.21 0.41 1.05
C LEU A 36 -1.82 -0.94 1.45
N ARG A 37 -1.20 -1.67 2.39
CA ARG A 37 -1.75 -2.94 2.91
C ARG A 37 -3.08 -2.73 3.62
N MET A 38 -3.21 -1.64 4.39
CA MET A 38 -4.46 -1.23 5.04
C MET A 38 -5.54 -0.88 4.00
N TRP A 39 -5.18 -0.09 3.00
CA TRP A 39 -6.08 0.28 1.90
C TRP A 39 -6.62 -0.94 1.17
N ASN A 40 -5.75 -1.91 0.85
CA ASN A 40 -6.16 -3.15 0.20
C ASN A 40 -7.22 -3.90 1.00
N LYS A 41 -7.12 -3.94 2.34
CA LYS A 41 -8.14 -4.57 3.20
C LYS A 41 -9.47 -3.84 3.11
N ILE A 42 -9.46 -2.50 3.22
CA ILE A 42 -10.67 -1.67 3.14
C ILE A 42 -11.37 -1.86 1.79
N VAL A 43 -10.62 -1.84 0.70
CA VAL A 43 -11.18 -2.00 -0.66
C VAL A 43 -11.75 -3.41 -0.84
N TYR A 44 -11.02 -4.44 -0.41
CA TYR A 44 -11.48 -5.83 -0.47
C TYR A 44 -12.79 -6.04 0.31
N ASP A 45 -12.86 -5.53 1.55
CA ASP A 45 -14.05 -5.66 2.40
C ASP A 45 -15.29 -4.98 1.79
N ARG A 46 -15.09 -3.99 0.92
CA ARG A 46 -16.14 -3.28 0.19
C ARG A 46 -16.46 -3.90 -1.17
N GLY A 47 -15.91 -5.07 -1.49
CA GLY A 47 -16.10 -5.75 -2.78
C GLY A 47 -15.35 -5.12 -3.96
N GLY A 48 -14.36 -4.27 -3.68
CA GLY A 48 -13.54 -3.62 -4.70
C GLY A 48 -12.24 -4.36 -5.02
N LEU A 49 -11.57 -3.90 -6.07
CA LEU A 49 -10.24 -4.36 -6.48
C LEU A 49 -9.22 -3.24 -6.30
N ALA A 50 -8.27 -3.41 -5.37
CA ALA A 50 -7.14 -2.50 -5.23
C ALA A 50 -5.99 -2.92 -6.14
N MET A 51 -5.33 -1.95 -6.79
CA MET A 51 -4.27 -2.19 -7.75
C MET A 51 -2.99 -1.45 -7.38
N HIS A 52 -1.85 -2.12 -7.53
CA HIS A 52 -0.55 -1.47 -7.59
C HIS A 52 -0.31 -1.02 -9.04
N ALA A 53 -0.86 0.15 -9.37
CA ALA A 53 -0.83 0.66 -10.74
C ALA A 53 -0.80 2.19 -10.76
N GLY A 54 -0.18 2.75 -11.80
CA GLY A 54 -0.42 4.13 -12.21
C GLY A 54 -1.78 4.22 -12.92
N CYS A 55 -2.55 5.27 -12.64
CA CYS A 55 -3.81 5.54 -13.31
C CYS A 55 -3.84 6.99 -13.78
N LYS A 56 -4.07 7.21 -15.08
CA LYS A 56 -4.13 8.54 -15.68
C LYS A 56 -5.26 8.64 -16.70
N ILE A 57 -5.91 9.80 -16.76
CA ILE A 57 -6.79 10.14 -17.88
C ILE A 57 -5.95 10.84 -18.96
N ILE A 58 -6.01 10.35 -20.19
CA ILE A 58 -5.33 10.93 -21.35
C ILE A 58 -6.34 11.21 -22.48
N PRO A 59 -6.17 12.30 -23.25
CA PRO A 59 -6.95 12.53 -24.44
C PRO A 59 -6.48 11.63 -25.58
N VAL A 60 -7.41 10.95 -26.25
CA VAL A 60 -7.19 10.17 -27.47
C VAL A 60 -8.31 10.53 -28.44
N ASP A 61 -7.96 11.12 -29.59
CA ASP A 61 -8.90 11.61 -30.61
C ASP A 61 -10.02 12.50 -30.02
N GLY A 62 -9.63 13.44 -29.15
CA GLY A 62 -10.56 14.36 -28.49
C GLY A 62 -11.46 13.72 -27.42
N ARG A 63 -11.29 12.44 -27.10
CA ARG A 63 -12.04 11.73 -26.04
C ARG A 63 -11.13 11.40 -24.85
N SER A 64 -11.67 11.51 -23.65
CA SER A 64 -10.98 11.03 -22.45
C SER A 64 -10.91 9.50 -22.42
N ARG A 65 -9.72 8.97 -22.15
CA ARG A 65 -9.43 7.54 -21.96
C ARG A 65 -8.68 7.34 -20.65
N VAL A 66 -8.97 6.25 -19.95
CA VAL A 66 -8.21 5.84 -18.77
C VAL A 66 -7.06 4.93 -19.22
N ALA A 67 -5.84 5.26 -18.79
CA ALA A 67 -4.67 4.42 -18.92
C ALA A 67 -4.29 3.86 -17.54
N LEU A 68 -4.21 2.54 -17.44
CA LEU A 68 -3.71 1.81 -16.29
C LEU A 68 -2.36 1.18 -16.64
N ILE A 69 -1.36 1.40 -15.80
CA ILE A 69 0.01 0.88 -15.99
C ILE A 69 0.34 0.05 -14.76
N ILE A 70 0.56 -1.25 -14.96
CA ILE A 70 0.87 -2.22 -13.91
C ILE A 70 2.37 -2.48 -13.92
N GLY A 71 3.02 -2.33 -12.77
CA GLY A 71 4.47 -2.49 -12.59
C GLY A 71 4.92 -2.15 -11.18
#